data_AF-A0A8S9P2V8-F1
#
_entry.id   AF-A0A8S9P2V8-F1
#
_cell.length_a   1.000
_cell.length_b   1.000
_cell.length_c   1.000
_cell.angle_alpha   90.00
_cell.angle_beta   90.00
_cell.angle_gamma   90.00
#
_symmetry.space_group_name_H-M   'P 1'
#
loop_
_entity.id
_entity.type
_entity.pdbx_description
1 polymer ?
#
loop_
_entity_poly.entity_id
_entity_poly.type
_entity_poly.pdbx_seq_one_letter_code
_entity_poly.pdbx_strand_id
1 'polypeptide(L)' 'MALKGLPLPADDTLILVCGPPGMMEHVSGGKAPDWSQGEVKGILKELGFTEQMVFKF' A
#
# COMPACT_ATOMS: atom_id res chain seq x y z
N MET A 1 -15.42 5.54 2.92
CA MET A 1 -14.96 6.80 2.30
C MET A 1 -13.75 6.59 1.38
N ALA A 2 -12.75 5.78 1.74
CA ALA A 2 -11.56 5.52 0.92
C ALA A 2 -11.85 4.98 -0.50
N LEU A 3 -12.82 4.06 -0.65
CA LEU A 3 -13.22 3.49 -1.94
C LEU A 3 -13.72 4.51 -2.99
N LYS A 4 -14.11 5.72 -2.60
CA LYS A 4 -14.54 6.76 -3.56
C LYS A 4 -13.35 7.40 -4.29
N GLY A 5 -12.18 7.42 -3.66
CA GLY A 5 -10.99 8.14 -4.16
C GLY A 5 -9.89 7.25 -4.70
N LEU A 6 -10.05 5.93 -4.63
CA LEU A 6 -9.07 4.95 -5.09
C LEU A 6 -9.66 4.12 -6.23
N PRO A 7 -8.83 3.67 -7.18
CA PRO A 7 -9.22 2.57 -8.06
C PRO A 7 -9.57 1.33 -7.23
N LEU A 8 -10.38 0.44 -7.81
CA LEU A 8 -10.63 -0.87 -7.18
C LEU A 8 -9.37 -1.74 -7.31
N PRO A 9 -9.11 -2.67 -6.37
CA PRO A 9 -8.03 -3.65 -6.53
C PRO A 9 -8.22 -4.47 -7.82
N ALA A 10 -7.27 -4.38 -8.73
CA ALA A 10 -7.25 -5.06 -10.02
C ALA A 10 -5.81 -5.17 -10.52
N ASP A 11 -5.55 -6.09 -11.47
CA ASP A 11 -4.20 -6.37 -11.98
C ASP A 11 -3.53 -5.16 -12.66
N ASP A 12 -4.32 -4.19 -13.14
CA ASP A 12 -3.86 -2.95 -13.78
C ASP A 12 -3.76 -1.77 -12.81
N THR A 13 -3.99 -1.99 -11.52
CA THR A 13 -3.96 -0.96 -10.49
C THR A 13 -2.60 -0.88 -9.81
N LEU A 14 -2.04 0.34 -9.76
CA LEU A 14 -0.81 0.64 -9.02
C LEU A 14 -1.02 1.84 -8.09
N ILE A 15 -0.80 1.62 -6.80
CA ILE A 15 -0.84 2.61 -5.74
C ILE A 15 0.60 2.94 -5.33
N LEU A 16 0.95 4.22 -5.41
CA LEU A 16 2.26 4.73 -5.03
C LEU A 16 2.16 5.43 -3.68
N VAL A 17 2.96 5.01 -2.70
CA VAL A 17 2.87 5.50 -1.32
C VAL A 17 4.21 6.06 -0.86
N CYS A 18 4.17 7.27 -0.31
CA CYS A 18 5.31 7.96 0.31
C CYS A 18 4.79 8.77 1.50
N GLY A 19 5.54 8.80 2.59
CA GLY A 19 5.16 9.54 3.78
C GLY A 19 6.01 9.22 5.01
N PRO A 20 5.72 9.86 6.15
CA PRO A 20 6.41 9.57 7.40
C PRO A 20 6.11 8.15 7.90
N PRO A 21 7.00 7.52 8.71
CA PRO A 21 6.88 6.12 9.12
C PRO A 21 5.52 5.75 9.73
N GLY A 22 4.96 6.63 10.58
CA GLY A 22 3.65 6.41 11.18
C GLY A 22 2.52 6.35 10.14
N MET A 23 2.56 7.18 9.10
CA MET A 23 1.60 7.11 7.99
C MET A 23 1.79 5.82 7.20
N MET A 24 3.04 5.48 6.86
CA MET A 24 3.35 4.28 6.07
C MET A 24 2.77 3.02 6.74
N GLU A 25 2.99 2.85 8.04
CA GLU A 25 2.47 1.70 8.80
C GLU A 25 0.94 1.58 8.76
N HIS A 26 0.21 2.70 8.84
CA HIS A 26 -1.27 2.69 8.83
C HIS A 26 -1.86 2.54 7.42
N VAL A 27 -1.15 2.95 6.38
CA VAL A 27 -1.65 2.95 4.99
C VAL A 27 -1.27 1.69 4.24
N SER A 28 0.02 1.30 4.26
CA SER A 28 0.57 0.24 3.41
C SER A 28 1.55 -0.69 4.11
N GLY A 29 1.99 -0.38 5.33
CA GLY A 29 3.24 -0.89 5.89
C GLY A 29 4.47 -0.22 5.26
N GLY A 30 5.60 -0.24 5.95
CA GLY A 30 6.91 0.14 5.42
C GLY A 30 7.52 -0.88 4.44
N LYS A 31 8.68 -0.54 3.89
CA LYS A 31 9.55 -1.49 3.17
C LYS A 31 10.12 -2.53 4.16
N ALA A 32 10.51 -3.67 3.65
CA ALA A 32 11.21 -4.66 4.46
C ALA A 32 12.64 -4.18 4.82
N PRO A 33 13.29 -4.73 5.86
CA PRO A 33 14.64 -4.33 6.29
C PRO A 33 15.72 -4.52 5.20
N ASP A 34 15.47 -5.39 4.23
CA ASP A 34 16.34 -5.65 3.08
C ASP A 34 16.06 -4.71 1.88
N TRP A 35 15.24 -3.67 2.09
CA TRP A 35 14.80 -2.70 1.09
C TRP A 35 13.87 -3.25 -0.01
N SER A 36 13.43 -4.50 0.09
CA SER A 36 12.33 -4.99 -0.74
C SER A 36 11.00 -4.30 -0.37
N GLN A 37 9.99 -4.40 -1.24
CA GLN A 37 8.70 -3.74 -1.03
C GLN A 37 7.99 -4.21 0.24
N GLY A 38 8.29 -5.42 0.73
CA GLY A 38 7.66 -6.00 1.91
C GLY A 38 6.15 -6.23 1.74
N GLU A 39 5.52 -6.74 2.80
CA GLU A 39 4.09 -7.03 2.86
C GLU A 39 3.24 -5.75 2.80
N VAL A 40 2.08 -5.80 2.13
CA VAL A 40 1.09 -4.73 2.24
C VAL A 40 0.31 -4.89 3.55
N LYS A 41 0.22 -3.80 4.33
CA LYS A 41 -0.47 -3.73 5.63
C LYS A 41 -1.43 -2.54 5.68
N GLY A 42 -2.13 -2.39 6.81
CA GLY A 42 -3.00 -1.25 7.06
C GLY A 42 -4.21 -1.21 6.14
N ILE A 43 -4.70 0.01 5.87
CA ILE A 43 -5.94 0.23 5.14
C ILE A 43 -5.91 -0.38 3.73
N LEU A 44 -4.78 -0.31 3.02
CA LEU A 44 -4.71 -0.91 1.67
C LEU A 44 -4.86 -2.43 1.71
N LYS A 45 -4.32 -3.11 2.72
CA LYS A 45 -4.55 -4.55 2.92
C LYS A 45 -6.01 -4.85 3.21
N GLU A 46 -6.63 -4.08 4.10
CA GLU A 46 -8.05 -4.23 4.48
C GLU A 46 -9.00 -4.02 3.29
N LEU A 47 -8.61 -3.16 2.34
CA LEU A 47 -9.34 -2.90 1.11
C LEU A 47 -9.07 -3.93 -0.01
N GLY A 48 -8.19 -4.91 0.21
CA GLY A 48 -7.92 -6.00 -0.71
C GLY A 48 -6.79 -5.75 -1.73
N PHE A 49 -5.98 -4.71 -1.54
CA PHE A 49 -4.77 -4.52 -2.35
C PHE A 49 -3.69 -5.51 -1.96
N THR A 50 -2.88 -5.91 -2.95
CA THR A 50 -1.78 -6.87 -2.78
C THR A 50 -0.42 -6.20 -3.05
N GLU A 51 0.66 -6.90 -2.75
CA GLU A 51 2.04 -6.45 -2.96
C GLU A 51 2.36 -6.11 -4.42
N GLN A 52 1.64 -6.68 -5.38
CA GLN A 52 1.82 -6.34 -6.80
C GLN A 52 1.23 -4.98 -7.16
N MET A 53 0.26 -4.50 -6.36
CA MET A 53 -0.49 -3.27 -6.60
C MET A 53 0.04 -2.08 -5.82
N VAL A 54 1.03 -2.25 -4.92
CA VAL A 54 1.50 -1.18 -4.03
C VAL A 54 3.00 -1.03 -4.13
N PHE A 55 3.45 0.19 -4.44
CA PHE A 55 4.87 0.55 -4.44
C PHE A 55 5.14 1.64 -3.41
N LYS A 56 6.09 1.36 -2.50
CA LYS A 56 6.51 2.23 -1.41
C LYS A 56 7.88 2.82 -1.74
N PHE A 57 7.99 4.14 -1.61
CA PHE A 57 9.25 4.88 -1.75
C PHE A 57 10.10 4.76 -0.48
#